data_AF-A0A1M4UJC1-F1
#
_entry.id   AF-A0A1M4UJC1-F1
#
_cell.length_a   1.000
_cell.length_b   1.000
_cell.length_c   1.000
_cell.angle_alpha   90.00
_cell.angle_beta   90.00
_cell.angle_gamma   90.00
#
_symmetry.space_group_name_H-M   'P 1'
#
loop_
_entity.id
_entity.type
_entity.pdbx_description
1 polymer ?
#
loop_
_entity_poly.entity_id
_entity_poly.type
_entity_poly.pdbx_seq_one_letter_code
_entity_poly.pdbx_strand_id
1 'polypeptide(L)'
;MGEQYRLHCPNCGYEVCVNLGIGYFYPQYYLETMEAAKEGKLGATLKKFLAEHPEGVINPALTLAQCEKCGNYSSVHDYTMYLPKKNKKKECTEGKWSVGVPGEDVSYISSFEDYDVYKLFPHRCGRSLEELHMVKEDGTPIIISLPQCKRCRGKVKLLDNRDIEKLRCPNCKNRLLNAELIARWD
;
A
#
# COMPACT_ATOMS: atom_id res chain seq x y z
N MET A 1 3.62 -1.14 -12.81
CA MET A 1 4.15 0.25 -12.87
C MET A 1 4.17 0.88 -11.49
N GLY A 2 5.12 1.76 -11.23
CA GLY A 2 5.30 2.54 -10.01
C GLY A 2 6.09 3.82 -10.27
N GLU A 3 5.95 4.78 -9.38
CA GLU A 3 6.49 6.14 -9.52
C GLU A 3 7.06 6.62 -8.19
N GLN A 4 8.20 7.30 -8.25
CA GLN A 4 8.81 7.98 -7.11
C GLN A 4 8.75 9.49 -7.34
N TYR A 5 8.22 10.20 -6.35
CA TYR A 5 8.15 11.65 -6.35
C TYR A 5 8.93 12.26 -5.20
N ARG A 6 9.61 13.38 -5.45
CA ARG A 6 10.05 14.33 -4.43
C ARG A 6 8.94 15.35 -4.24
N LEU A 7 8.44 15.48 -3.01
CA LEU A 7 7.51 16.54 -2.64
C LEU A 7 8.27 17.62 -1.86
N HIS A 8 8.37 18.83 -2.41
CA HIS A 8 9.16 19.92 -1.83
C HIS A 8 8.32 21.19 -1.60
N CYS A 9 8.50 21.86 -0.45
CA CYS A 9 7.91 23.16 -0.16
C CYS A 9 8.94 24.30 -0.33
N PRO A 10 8.82 25.14 -1.38
CA PRO A 10 9.79 26.21 -1.65
C PRO A 10 9.83 27.33 -0.60
N ASN A 11 8.86 27.37 0.33
CA ASN A 11 8.79 28.39 1.38
C ASN A 11 9.53 28.00 2.67
N CYS A 12 9.66 26.71 2.98
CA CYS A 12 10.22 26.25 4.25
C CYS A 12 11.19 25.07 4.14
N GLY A 13 11.58 24.68 2.92
CA GLY A 13 12.48 23.55 2.69
C GLY A 13 11.95 22.21 3.20
N TYR A 14 10.63 22.06 3.37
CA TYR A 14 10.05 20.75 3.71
C TYR A 14 10.20 19.83 2.48
N GLU A 15 10.86 18.69 2.65
CA GLU A 15 11.04 17.69 1.61
C GLU A 15 10.63 16.29 2.12
N VAL A 16 10.03 15.49 1.23
CA VAL A 16 9.81 14.06 1.43
C VAL A 16 9.79 13.34 0.09
N CYS A 17 10.52 12.22 -0.02
CA CYS A 17 10.40 11.30 -1.15
C CYS A 17 9.30 10.26 -0.87
N VAL A 18 8.44 10.03 -1.85
CA VAL A 18 7.34 9.06 -1.78
C VAL A 18 7.42 8.10 -2.96
N ASN A 19 7.35 6.80 -2.66
CA ASN A 19 7.33 5.71 -3.64
C ASN A 19 5.90 5.17 -3.73
N LEU A 20 5.35 5.07 -4.93
CA LEU A 20 4.00 4.61 -5.22
C LEU A 20 4.11 3.43 -6.20
N GLY A 21 3.34 2.36 -5.97
CA GLY A 21 3.48 1.12 -6.74
C GLY A 21 4.81 0.37 -6.56
N ILE A 22 4.92 -0.79 -7.22
CA ILE A 22 6.01 -1.79 -7.04
C ILE A 22 6.45 -2.45 -8.36
N GLY A 23 6.02 -1.89 -9.50
CA GLY A 23 6.49 -2.32 -10.81
C GLY A 23 6.06 -3.71 -11.25
N TYR A 24 6.88 -4.32 -12.12
CA TYR A 24 6.76 -5.69 -12.63
C TYR A 24 6.67 -6.76 -11.53
N PHE A 25 7.15 -6.49 -10.31
CA PHE A 25 7.05 -7.42 -9.18
C PHE A 25 5.64 -7.50 -8.55
N TYR A 26 4.68 -6.68 -8.99
CA TYR A 26 3.33 -6.67 -8.42
C TYR A 26 2.63 -8.05 -8.37
N PRO A 27 2.65 -8.91 -9.41
CA PRO A 27 1.96 -10.21 -9.38
C PRO A 27 2.49 -11.14 -8.29
N GLN A 28 3.82 -11.25 -8.18
CA GLN A 28 4.49 -12.06 -7.16
C GLN A 28 4.22 -11.48 -5.76
N TYR A 29 4.43 -10.17 -5.58
CA TYR A 29 4.18 -9.51 -4.30
C TYR A 29 2.72 -9.61 -3.85
N TYR A 30 1.77 -9.60 -4.79
CA TYR A 30 0.35 -9.83 -4.51
C TYR A 30 0.12 -11.22 -3.92
N LEU A 31 0.68 -12.28 -4.52
CA LEU A 31 0.59 -13.64 -3.96
C LEU A 31 1.23 -13.74 -2.59
N GLU A 32 2.49 -13.30 -2.44
CA GLU A 32 3.22 -13.31 -1.17
C GLU A 32 2.45 -12.58 -0.06
N THR A 33 1.84 -11.44 -0.39
CA THR A 33 0.98 -10.68 0.54
C THR A 33 -0.27 -11.47 0.93
N MET A 34 -0.94 -12.12 -0.03
CA MET A 34 -2.16 -12.90 0.22
C MET A 34 -1.87 -14.16 1.04
N GLU A 35 -0.72 -14.80 0.87
CA GLU A 35 -0.29 -15.93 1.71
C GLU A 35 0.08 -15.45 3.11
N ALA A 36 0.92 -14.42 3.22
CA ALA A 36 1.28 -13.79 4.49
C ALA A 36 0.05 -13.32 5.29
N ALA A 37 -0.99 -12.81 4.61
CA ALA A 37 -2.26 -12.46 5.22
C ALA A 37 -3.01 -13.68 5.81
N LYS A 38 -3.11 -14.78 5.06
CA LYS A 38 -3.78 -16.04 5.51
C LYS A 38 -3.05 -16.69 6.68
N GLU A 39 -1.72 -16.69 6.65
CA GLU A 39 -0.90 -17.20 7.74
C GLU A 39 -0.98 -16.31 9.00
N GLY A 40 -1.23 -15.01 8.82
CA GLY A 40 -1.28 -14.01 9.89
C GLY A 40 0.00 -13.20 10.06
N LYS A 41 0.98 -13.37 9.16
CA LYS A 41 2.20 -12.54 9.09
C LYS A 41 1.89 -11.06 8.83
N LEU A 42 0.69 -10.72 8.36
CA LEU A 42 0.19 -9.34 8.21
C LEU A 42 -0.85 -8.93 9.28
N GLY A 43 -0.92 -9.70 10.36
CA GLY A 43 -1.72 -9.42 11.56
C GLY A 43 -3.12 -10.04 11.57
N ALA A 44 -3.63 -10.24 12.78
CA ALA A 44 -4.86 -11.01 13.03
C ALA A 44 -6.12 -10.50 12.30
N THR A 45 -6.19 -9.20 11.96
CA THR A 45 -7.34 -8.62 11.25
C THR A 45 -7.48 -9.16 9.83
N LEU A 46 -6.37 -9.23 9.08
CA LEU A 46 -6.39 -9.70 7.69
C LEU A 46 -6.57 -11.23 7.64
N LYS A 47 -5.91 -11.96 8.56
CA LYS A 47 -6.13 -13.40 8.74
C LYS A 47 -7.59 -13.73 9.00
N LYS A 48 -8.22 -13.02 9.94
CA LYS A 48 -9.64 -13.21 10.27
C LYS A 48 -10.54 -12.92 9.07
N PHE A 49 -10.31 -11.81 8.36
CA PHE A 49 -11.08 -11.48 7.16
C PHE A 49 -11.00 -12.57 6.09
N LEU A 50 -9.81 -13.07 5.75
CA LEU A 50 -9.65 -14.12 4.74
C LEU A 50 -10.14 -15.50 5.18
N ALA A 51 -10.27 -15.74 6.49
CA ALA A 51 -10.90 -16.94 7.04
C ALA A 51 -12.44 -16.86 7.04
N GLU A 52 -13.01 -15.68 7.28
CA GLU A 52 -14.46 -15.43 7.22
C GLU A 52 -14.97 -15.28 5.78
N HIS A 53 -14.12 -14.84 4.85
CA HIS A 53 -14.43 -14.59 3.45
C HIS A 53 -13.35 -15.19 2.52
N PRO A 54 -13.44 -16.49 2.14
CA PRO A 54 -12.48 -17.15 1.25
C PRO A 54 -12.39 -16.53 -0.16
N GLU A 55 -13.46 -15.86 -0.60
CA GLU A 55 -13.54 -15.07 -1.84
C GLU A 55 -13.00 -13.63 -1.69
N GLY A 56 -12.75 -13.20 -0.45
CA GLY A 56 -12.27 -11.87 -0.10
C GLY A 56 -10.81 -11.65 -0.51
N VAL A 57 -10.49 -10.41 -0.85
CA VAL A 57 -9.17 -10.01 -1.34
C VAL A 57 -8.69 -8.71 -0.71
N ILE A 58 -7.39 -8.46 -0.78
CA ILE A 58 -6.70 -7.35 -0.12
C ILE A 58 -5.93 -6.58 -1.18
N ASN A 59 -5.92 -5.25 -1.14
CA ASN A 59 -5.05 -4.45 -1.99
C ASN A 59 -3.63 -4.33 -1.39
N PRO A 60 -2.58 -4.97 -1.96
CA PRO A 60 -1.21 -4.87 -1.45
C PRO A 60 -0.50 -3.57 -1.84
N ALA A 61 -1.09 -2.75 -2.73
CA ALA A 61 -0.41 -1.64 -3.38
C ALA A 61 0.14 -0.60 -2.40
N LEU A 62 1.28 0.00 -2.78
CA LEU A 62 1.82 1.18 -2.12
C LEU A 62 1.01 2.42 -2.51
N THR A 63 0.48 3.10 -1.50
CA THR A 63 -0.29 4.33 -1.59
C THR A 63 0.29 5.41 -0.68
N LEU A 64 -0.07 6.66 -0.92
CA LEU A 64 0.31 7.79 -0.09
C LEU A 64 -0.60 7.90 1.15
N ALA A 65 -0.01 8.12 2.32
CA ALA A 65 -0.75 8.49 3.51
C ALA A 65 -0.23 9.81 4.12
N GLN A 66 -1.15 10.61 4.65
CA GLN A 66 -0.85 11.82 5.41
C GLN A 66 -1.15 11.61 6.89
N CYS A 67 -0.23 12.01 7.77
CA CYS A 67 -0.50 11.97 9.21
C CYS A 67 -1.45 13.07 9.68
N GLU A 68 -2.46 12.67 10.43
CA GLU A 68 -3.45 13.58 11.04
C GLU A 68 -2.85 14.49 12.12
N LYS A 69 -1.74 14.08 12.75
CA LYS A 69 -1.03 14.85 13.80
C LYS A 69 0.10 15.73 13.26
N CYS A 70 1.05 15.14 12.52
CA CYS A 70 2.24 15.83 12.03
C CYS A 70 2.06 16.45 10.62
N GLY A 71 0.98 16.12 9.90
CA GLY A 71 0.78 16.47 8.49
C GLY A 71 1.76 15.81 7.51
N ASN A 72 2.80 15.14 7.99
CA ASN A 72 3.85 14.53 7.18
C ASN A 72 3.30 13.41 6.31
N TYR A 73 3.84 13.30 5.11
CA TYR A 73 3.51 12.24 4.18
C TYR A 73 4.39 11.00 4.37
N SER A 74 3.90 9.84 3.95
CA SER A 74 4.65 8.58 3.90
C SER A 74 3.97 7.62 2.92
N SER A 75 4.76 6.86 2.17
CA SER A 75 4.28 5.67 1.46
C SER A 75 3.92 4.55 2.43
N VAL A 76 2.80 3.87 2.18
CA VAL A 76 2.24 2.82 3.02
C VAL A 76 1.58 1.76 2.15
N HIS A 77 1.44 0.52 2.62
CA HIS A 77 0.56 -0.45 1.98
C HIS A 77 -0.90 -0.12 2.32
N ASP A 78 -1.79 -0.16 1.33
CA ASP A 78 -3.22 0.09 1.48
C ASP A 78 -3.89 -0.96 2.39
N TYR A 79 -3.78 -2.23 2.01
CA TYR A 79 -4.42 -3.38 2.65
C TYR A 79 -5.96 -3.28 2.83
N THR A 80 -6.65 -2.36 2.15
CA THR A 80 -8.11 -2.36 2.09
C THR A 80 -8.63 -3.73 1.65
N MET A 81 -9.66 -4.20 2.36
CA MET A 81 -10.32 -5.48 2.18
C MET A 81 -11.54 -5.32 1.27
N TYR A 82 -11.69 -6.24 0.35
CA TYR A 82 -12.65 -6.20 -0.75
C TYR A 82 -13.41 -7.53 -0.89
N LEU A 83 -14.69 -7.47 -1.23
CA LEU A 83 -15.52 -8.63 -1.58
C LEU A 83 -15.99 -8.51 -3.03
N PRO A 84 -16.11 -9.62 -3.78
CA PRO A 84 -16.59 -9.57 -5.16
C PRO A 84 -18.05 -9.10 -5.21
N LYS A 85 -18.38 -8.26 -6.20
CA LYS A 85 -19.76 -7.81 -6.43
C LYS A 85 -20.68 -9.00 -6.72
N LYS A 86 -21.90 -8.94 -6.19
CA LYS A 86 -22.90 -10.00 -6.39
C LYS A 86 -23.08 -10.30 -7.89
N ASN A 87 -23.07 -11.59 -8.23
CA ASN A 87 -23.15 -12.15 -9.58
C ASN A 87 -21.91 -12.00 -10.48
N LYS A 88 -20.81 -11.37 -10.02
CA LYS A 88 -19.52 -11.49 -10.71
C LYS A 88 -18.67 -12.59 -10.09
N LYS A 89 -18.22 -13.53 -10.93
CA LYS A 89 -17.19 -14.50 -10.55
C LYS A 89 -15.82 -13.82 -10.52
N LYS A 90 -14.89 -14.44 -9.83
CA LYS A 90 -13.48 -14.03 -9.75
C LYS A 90 -12.84 -14.08 -11.14
N GLU A 91 -12.76 -12.94 -11.83
CA GLU A 91 -11.93 -12.79 -13.02
C GLU A 91 -10.47 -12.66 -12.58
N CYS A 92 -9.83 -13.81 -12.36
CA CYS A 92 -8.38 -13.89 -12.40
C CYS A 92 -7.95 -13.65 -13.86
N THR A 93 -7.12 -12.63 -14.10
CA THR A 93 -6.45 -12.51 -15.41
C THR A 93 -5.42 -13.63 -15.53
N GLU A 94 -5.75 -14.69 -16.26
CA GLU A 94 -4.75 -15.63 -16.79
C GLU A 94 -3.77 -14.84 -17.67
N GLY A 95 -2.48 -15.01 -17.39
CA GLY A 95 -1.47 -14.01 -17.72
C GLY A 95 -1.23 -13.81 -19.22
N LYS A 96 -1.26 -12.56 -19.70
CA LYS A 96 -0.72 -12.19 -21.01
C LYS A 96 0.11 -10.89 -20.97
N TRP A 97 1.41 -11.08 -20.70
CA TRP A 97 2.54 -10.16 -20.98
C TRP A 97 2.51 -8.82 -20.20
N SER A 98 3.62 -8.23 -19.75
CA SER A 98 5.08 -8.47 -19.85
C SER A 98 5.76 -7.86 -18.59
N VAL A 99 7.06 -8.02 -18.24
CA VAL A 99 8.22 -8.79 -18.73
C VAL A 99 9.16 -9.10 -17.55
N GLY A 100 10.21 -9.90 -17.76
CA GLY A 100 11.43 -9.88 -16.92
C GLY A 100 11.61 -11.04 -15.93
N VAL A 101 10.54 -11.71 -15.52
CA VAL A 101 10.59 -12.89 -14.64
C VAL A 101 9.70 -13.99 -15.23
N PRO A 102 10.16 -15.25 -15.34
CA PRO A 102 9.33 -16.36 -15.80
C PRO A 102 8.40 -16.84 -14.67
N GLY A 103 7.34 -16.08 -14.41
CA GLY A 103 6.25 -16.49 -13.53
C GLY A 103 5.18 -17.24 -14.34
N GLU A 104 5.12 -18.56 -14.20
CA GLU A 104 4.06 -19.41 -14.76
C GLU A 104 2.68 -18.98 -14.21
N ASP A 105 1.72 -18.69 -15.09
CA ASP A 105 0.26 -18.59 -14.84
C ASP A 105 -0.20 -18.02 -13.47
N VAL A 106 0.49 -16.98 -13.00
CA VAL A 106 0.23 -16.37 -11.68
C VAL A 106 -1.10 -15.61 -11.68
N SER A 107 -2.12 -16.15 -11.03
CA SER A 107 -3.41 -15.46 -10.87
C SER A 107 -3.33 -14.37 -9.79
N TYR A 108 -3.41 -13.10 -10.19
CA TYR A 108 -3.41 -11.93 -9.28
C TYR A 108 -4.54 -10.95 -9.63
N ILE A 109 -4.76 -9.94 -8.78
CA ILE A 109 -5.76 -8.89 -9.02
C ILE A 109 -5.06 -7.57 -9.33
N SER A 110 -5.22 -7.12 -10.57
CA SER A 110 -4.71 -5.84 -11.09
C SER A 110 -5.71 -4.68 -10.94
N SER A 111 -7.01 -4.97 -10.79
CA SER A 111 -8.07 -3.98 -10.64
C SER A 111 -9.15 -4.45 -9.65
N PHE A 112 -9.67 -3.52 -8.85
CA PHE A 112 -10.72 -3.77 -7.86
C PHE A 112 -12.10 -3.26 -8.31
N GLU A 113 -12.27 -2.92 -9.60
CA GLU A 113 -13.54 -2.38 -10.15
C GLU A 113 -14.73 -3.33 -9.97
N ASP A 114 -14.50 -4.65 -10.01
CA ASP A 114 -15.53 -5.68 -9.81
C ASP A 114 -15.73 -6.10 -8.35
N TYR A 115 -15.14 -5.35 -7.43
CA TYR A 115 -15.23 -5.58 -5.99
C TYR A 115 -15.90 -4.40 -5.27
N ASP A 116 -16.58 -4.70 -4.19
CA ASP A 116 -17.06 -3.71 -3.22
C ASP A 116 -16.06 -3.63 -2.06
N VAL A 117 -15.82 -2.41 -1.56
CA VAL A 117 -15.00 -2.20 -0.35
C VAL A 117 -15.73 -2.80 0.84
N TYR A 118 -15.18 -3.87 1.41
CA TYR A 118 -15.67 -4.44 2.66
C TYR A 118 -15.24 -3.58 3.85
N LYS A 119 -13.94 -3.26 3.92
CA LYS A 119 -13.36 -2.54 5.05
C LYS A 119 -12.01 -1.93 4.71
N LEU A 120 -11.88 -0.62 4.94
CA LEU A 120 -10.58 0.06 4.89
C LEU A 120 -9.67 -0.45 6.01
N PHE A 121 -8.38 -0.70 5.71
CA PHE A 121 -7.44 -1.15 6.74
C PHE A 121 -7.09 0.00 7.70
N PRO A 122 -7.23 -0.19 9.03
CA PRO A 122 -7.08 0.90 9.98
C PRO A 122 -5.59 1.17 10.31
N HIS A 123 -4.95 2.07 9.57
CA HIS A 123 -3.61 2.56 9.93
C HIS A 123 -3.66 3.40 11.22
N ARG A 124 -3.34 2.79 12.36
CA ARG A 124 -3.39 3.42 13.69
C ARG A 124 -2.01 3.51 14.34
N CYS A 125 -1.89 4.47 15.24
CA CYS A 125 -0.76 4.65 16.15
C CYS A 125 -1.20 4.44 17.60
N GLY A 126 -0.46 3.63 18.36
CA GLY A 126 -0.45 3.72 19.82
C GLY A 126 -0.45 2.38 20.55
N ARG A 127 0.74 1.99 21.03
CA ARG A 127 1.09 0.77 21.80
C ARG A 127 1.06 -0.55 21.02
N SER A 128 2.08 -1.36 21.30
CA SER A 128 2.37 -2.71 20.82
C SER A 128 1.28 -3.71 21.27
N LEU A 129 1.08 -4.89 20.66
CA LEU A 129 2.06 -5.78 20.03
C LEU A 129 1.50 -6.41 18.74
N GLU A 130 2.28 -6.31 17.67
CA GLU A 130 2.56 -7.40 16.71
C GLU A 130 3.72 -6.85 15.86
N GLU A 131 4.96 -7.22 16.22
CA GLU A 131 6.07 -7.03 15.29
C GLU A 131 5.84 -8.00 14.14
N LEU A 132 5.49 -7.50 12.96
CA LEU A 132 5.30 -8.34 11.79
C LEU A 132 6.68 -8.80 11.32
N HIS A 133 7.10 -9.96 11.82
CA HIS A 133 8.31 -10.67 11.40
C HIS A 133 8.00 -11.41 10.10
N MET A 134 8.13 -10.75 8.96
CA MET A 134 8.42 -11.50 7.73
C MET A 134 9.92 -11.76 7.67
N VAL A 135 10.31 -12.93 7.18
CA VAL A 135 11.71 -13.29 6.96
C VAL A 135 11.83 -13.59 5.47
N LYS A 136 12.78 -12.94 4.79
CA LYS A 136 13.12 -13.29 3.40
C LYS A 136 13.68 -14.72 3.35
N GLU A 137 13.75 -15.32 2.15
CA GLU A 137 14.48 -16.59 1.95
C GLU A 137 15.96 -16.53 2.41
N ASP A 138 16.57 -15.34 2.38
CA ASP A 138 17.94 -15.09 2.87
C ASP A 138 18.08 -14.97 4.41
N GLY A 139 16.98 -15.10 5.16
CA GLY A 139 16.96 -14.96 6.62
C GLY A 139 16.81 -13.53 7.15
N THR A 140 16.75 -12.50 6.28
CA THR A 140 16.61 -11.10 6.71
C THR A 140 15.18 -10.79 7.20
N PRO A 141 15.00 -10.23 8.42
CA PRO A 141 13.70 -9.78 8.88
C PRO A 141 13.24 -8.50 8.15
N ILE A 142 12.09 -8.56 7.47
CA ILE A 142 11.35 -7.40 6.98
C ILE A 142 10.34 -7.00 8.06
N ILE A 143 10.62 -5.89 8.75
CA ILE A 143 9.71 -5.31 9.73
C ILE A 143 8.59 -4.55 8.99
N ILE A 144 7.46 -5.22 8.74
CA ILE A 144 6.25 -4.51 8.31
C ILE A 144 5.68 -3.80 9.55
N SER A 145 6.06 -2.55 9.73
CA SER A 145 5.44 -1.70 10.75
C SER A 145 4.08 -1.22 10.25
N LEU A 146 3.03 -1.36 11.07
CA LEU A 146 1.75 -0.68 10.83
C LEU A 146 2.03 0.80 10.51
N PRO A 147 1.45 1.37 9.44
CA PRO A 147 1.92 2.66 8.96
C PRO A 147 1.75 3.80 9.97
N GLN A 148 2.89 4.36 10.39
CA GLN A 148 3.01 5.42 11.39
C GLN A 148 3.73 6.63 10.78
N CYS A 149 3.39 7.86 11.20
CA CYS A 149 4.17 9.04 10.83
C CYS A 149 5.63 8.86 11.26
N LYS A 150 6.57 8.68 10.33
CA LYS A 150 8.01 8.52 10.63
C LYS A 150 8.57 9.66 11.53
N ARG A 151 7.92 10.84 11.52
CA ARG A 151 8.27 12.03 12.32
C ARG A 151 7.64 12.11 13.72
N CYS A 152 6.43 11.58 13.96
CA CYS A 152 5.70 11.75 15.24
C CYS A 152 4.96 10.50 15.74
N ARG A 153 5.11 9.39 15.02
CA ARG A 153 4.41 8.10 15.11
C ARG A 153 2.89 8.12 14.91
N GLY A 154 2.22 9.28 15.02
CA GLY A 154 0.76 9.44 14.96
C GLY A 154 0.03 8.84 13.74
N LYS A 155 -1.30 8.70 13.89
CA LYS A 155 -2.25 8.13 12.91
C LYS A 155 -2.12 8.77 11.53
N VAL A 156 -2.28 7.96 10.49
CA VAL A 156 -2.25 8.38 9.08
C VAL A 156 -3.59 8.09 8.40
N LYS A 157 -3.93 8.94 7.43
CA LYS A 157 -5.09 8.80 6.54
C LYS A 157 -4.56 8.52 5.13
N LEU A 158 -5.09 7.50 4.47
CA LEU A 158 -4.82 7.25 3.05
C LEU A 158 -5.31 8.40 2.17
N LEU A 159 -4.55 8.70 1.13
CA LEU A 159 -4.89 9.64 0.08
C LEU A 159 -5.00 8.91 -1.26
N ASP A 160 -5.70 9.52 -2.21
CA ASP A 160 -5.65 9.08 -3.60
C ASP A 160 -4.33 9.53 -4.22
N ASN A 161 -3.59 8.60 -4.84
CA ASN A 161 -2.33 8.90 -5.53
C ASN A 161 -2.54 9.87 -6.71
N ARG A 162 -3.76 9.98 -7.25
CA ARG A 162 -4.12 10.85 -8.38
C ARG A 162 -4.18 12.35 -8.04
N ASP A 163 -4.06 12.72 -6.76
CA ASP A 163 -4.14 14.09 -6.26
C ASP A 163 -2.78 14.63 -5.77
N ILE A 164 -1.66 14.09 -6.26
CA ILE A 164 -0.30 14.39 -5.76
C ILE A 164 0.10 15.87 -5.93
N GLU A 165 -0.42 16.53 -6.97
CA GLU A 165 -0.25 17.96 -7.25
C GLU A 165 -1.09 18.88 -6.32
N LYS A 166 -2.07 18.31 -5.61
CA LYS A 166 -2.95 19.04 -4.67
C LYS A 166 -2.45 18.98 -3.23
N LEU A 167 -1.35 18.28 -2.96
CA LEU A 167 -0.80 18.08 -1.62
C LEU A 167 -0.30 19.40 -1.03
N ARG A 168 -0.52 19.59 0.28
CA ARG A 168 -0.19 20.83 0.99
C ARG A 168 0.94 20.61 1.99
N CYS A 169 1.82 21.60 2.11
CA CYS A 169 2.95 21.51 3.02
C CYS A 169 2.46 21.40 4.48
N PRO A 170 2.93 20.41 5.28
CA PRO A 170 2.51 20.26 6.67
C PRO A 170 2.94 21.41 7.58
N ASN A 171 4.07 22.04 7.27
CA ASN A 171 4.62 23.15 8.04
C ASN A 171 3.93 24.49 7.67
N CYS A 172 3.54 24.69 6.41
CA CYS A 172 2.94 25.96 5.93
C CYS A 172 1.41 25.92 5.74
N LYS A 173 0.80 24.72 5.79
CA LYS A 173 -0.64 24.35 5.76
C LYS A 173 -1.54 24.87 4.63
N ASN A 174 -1.18 25.97 3.96
CA ASN A 174 -1.93 26.56 2.85
C ASN A 174 -1.18 26.53 1.51
N ARG A 175 0.16 26.41 1.50
CA ARG A 175 0.97 26.27 0.28
C ARG A 175 0.90 24.85 -0.27
N LEU A 176 0.73 24.73 -1.59
CA LEU A 176 0.94 23.47 -2.32
C LEU A 176 2.42 23.05 -2.24
N LEU A 177 2.65 21.74 -2.35
CA LEU A 177 3.98 21.16 -2.57
C LEU A 177 4.26 21.08 -4.06
N ASN A 178 5.51 21.34 -4.44
CA ASN A 178 5.99 21.00 -5.77
C ASN A 178 6.23 19.48 -5.79
N ALA A 179 5.55 18.78 -6.68
CA ALA A 179 5.78 17.36 -6.94
C ALA A 179 6.70 17.20 -8.16
N GLU A 180 7.90 16.66 -7.93
CA GLU A 180 8.88 16.32 -8.97
C GLU A 180 8.90 14.80 -9.13
N LEU A 181 8.62 14.29 -10.33
CA LEU A 181 8.77 12.86 -10.65
C LEU A 181 10.27 12.55 -10.77
N ILE A 182 10.82 11.79 -9.82
CA ILE A 182 12.22 11.39 -9.80
C ILE A 182 12.45 10.18 -10.70
N ALA A 183 11.57 9.20 -10.62
CA ALA A 183 11.67 7.95 -11.36
C ALA A 183 10.28 7.37 -11.65
N ARG A 184 10.16 6.70 -12.78
CA ARG A 184 9.08 5.78 -13.12
C ARG A 184 9.70 4.43 -13.45
N TRP A 185 9.10 3.37 -12.96
CA TRP A 185 9.46 2.00 -13.29
C TRP A 185 8.19 1.23 -13.62
N ASP A 186 8.28 0.34 -14.59
CA ASP A 186 7.12 -0.44 -15.02
C ASP A 186 6.91 -1.68 -14.15
#